data_AF-A0A6A5UF60-F1
#
_entry.id   AF-A0A6A5UF60-F1
#
_cell.length_a   1.000
_cell.length_b   1.000
_cell.length_c   1.000
_cell.angle_alpha   90.00
_cell.angle_beta   90.00
_cell.angle_gamma   90.00
#
_symmetry.space_group_name_H-M   'P 1'
#
loop_
_entity.id
_entity.type
_entity.pdbx_description
1 polymer ?
#
loop_
_entity_poly.entity_id
_entity_poly.type
_entity_poly.pdbx_seq_one_letter_code
_entity_poly.pdbx_strand_id
1 'polypeptide(L)'
;MLCHFFLLAFIVCCLAAAPSSALYLADTITSSPCITIAIGYVALLLSSNTREFAFGYLRVVYCITLTIFRLLSAFLPDDRINELNNEIRMLNDKYERDITIITSERDAAIKARKKAEDDAIENALSNTQLSSANDSLQNRLEVSERRVQQLERLTDVKRHYHNIKTLEAQVLEKDKLAKELEQTITQQNAKLKTQQTDVISKNVRHQQIAQLVKGLKHQESILKTSIKDLSQQLQHAQTVSDKKTTDNILLDTIKEAIHQLAETPGDAMTTAVGLAHTLRHGYNVDLGRLGIDARRFEAVRDYVLAGQKRNCAVLPSGFRLEGRYFPLSGLQVVGSSITEGRHVAPPAKSGPAAPTFEFTFAA
;
A
#
# COMPACT_ATOMS: atom_id res chain seq x y z
N MET A 1 -55.21 15.43 -121.50
CA MET A 1 -54.12 16.19 -120.84
C MET A 1 -54.20 17.71 -121.05
N LEU A 2 -54.66 18.23 -122.20
CA LEU A 2 -54.83 19.69 -122.38
C LEU A 2 -55.78 20.35 -121.34
N CYS A 3 -56.88 19.71 -120.93
CA CYS A 3 -57.83 20.32 -119.97
C CYS A 3 -57.24 20.54 -118.57
N HIS A 4 -56.33 19.69 -118.08
CA HIS A 4 -55.68 19.93 -116.80
C HIS A 4 -54.63 21.04 -116.91
N PHE A 5 -53.97 21.17 -118.06
CA PHE A 5 -53.04 22.26 -118.31
C PHE A 5 -53.74 23.63 -118.34
N PHE A 6 -54.94 23.72 -118.93
CA PHE A 6 -55.73 24.96 -118.91
C PHE A 6 -56.26 25.32 -117.52
N LEU A 7 -56.69 24.33 -116.73
CA LEU A 7 -57.11 24.57 -115.36
C LEU A 7 -55.94 25.06 -114.50
N LEU A 8 -54.77 24.44 -114.64
CA LEU A 8 -53.57 24.83 -113.89
C LEU A 8 -53.04 26.20 -114.34
N ALA A 9 -53.02 26.48 -115.64
CA ALA A 9 -52.61 27.78 -116.18
C ALA A 9 -53.56 28.90 -115.73
N PHE A 10 -54.87 28.65 -115.69
CA PHE A 10 -55.86 29.61 -115.21
C PHE A 10 -55.75 29.85 -113.70
N ILE A 11 -55.56 28.79 -112.90
CA ILE A 11 -55.31 28.90 -111.45
C ILE A 11 -54.02 29.66 -111.17
N VAL A 12 -52.94 29.39 -111.90
CA VAL A 12 -51.65 30.09 -111.76
C VAL A 12 -51.78 31.55 -112.19
N CYS A 13 -52.54 31.88 -113.24
CA CYS A 13 -52.79 33.27 -113.64
C CYS A 13 -53.62 34.03 -112.60
N CYS A 14 -54.63 33.38 -112.00
CA CYS A 14 -55.42 33.97 -110.91
C CYS A 14 -54.62 34.14 -109.61
N LEU A 15 -53.67 33.24 -109.30
CA LEU A 15 -52.79 33.38 -108.13
C LEU A 15 -51.67 34.42 -108.35
N ALA A 16 -51.14 34.54 -109.58
CA ALA A 16 -50.05 35.48 -109.88
C ALA A 16 -50.50 36.95 -109.92
N ALA A 17 -51.80 37.20 -110.16
CA ALA A 17 -52.36 38.56 -110.19
C ALA A 17 -52.94 39.03 -108.84
N ALA A 18 -52.88 38.21 -107.77
CA ALA A 18 -53.51 38.53 -106.49
C ALA A 18 -52.51 39.11 -105.47
N PRO A 19 -52.69 40.35 -104.98
CA PRO A 19 -52.02 40.78 -103.76
C PRO A 19 -52.55 39.97 -102.57
N SER A 20 -51.68 39.70 -101.60
CA SER A 20 -51.74 38.72 -100.49
C SER A 20 -52.89 38.82 -99.47
N SER A 21 -54.03 39.41 -99.86
CA SER A 21 -55.25 39.48 -99.05
C SER A 21 -56.21 38.34 -99.40
N ALA A 22 -56.56 37.51 -98.41
CA ALA A 22 -57.48 36.38 -98.55
C ALA A 22 -58.89 36.78 -99.07
N LEU A 23 -59.28 38.06 -98.96
CA LEU A 23 -60.55 38.57 -99.50
C LEU A 23 -60.58 38.59 -101.03
N TYR A 24 -59.47 38.89 -101.71
CA TYR A 24 -59.44 38.97 -103.18
C TYR A 24 -59.60 37.60 -103.85
N LEU A 25 -59.14 36.54 -103.18
CA LEU A 25 -59.29 35.16 -103.64
C LEU A 25 -60.77 34.72 -103.64
N ALA A 26 -61.54 35.20 -102.65
CA ALA A 26 -62.98 34.93 -102.58
C ALA A 26 -63.74 35.63 -103.71
N ASP A 27 -63.44 36.90 -103.98
CA ASP A 27 -64.09 37.66 -105.06
C ASP A 27 -63.77 37.09 -106.45
N THR A 28 -62.54 36.64 -106.68
CA THR A 28 -62.16 36.01 -107.96
C THR A 28 -62.84 34.65 -108.19
N ILE A 29 -63.01 33.84 -107.14
CA ILE A 29 -63.74 32.56 -107.23
C ILE A 29 -65.24 32.79 -107.54
N THR A 30 -65.82 33.88 -107.03
CA THR A 30 -67.23 34.24 -107.30
C THR A 30 -67.45 35.01 -108.60
N SER A 31 -66.39 35.35 -109.33
CA SER A 31 -66.55 36.06 -110.60
C SER A 31 -67.31 35.21 -111.62
N SER A 32 -68.26 35.84 -112.32
CA SER A 32 -69.09 35.23 -113.36
C SER A 32 -68.30 34.31 -114.33
N PRO A 33 -67.12 34.68 -114.87
CA PRO A 33 -66.35 33.79 -115.74
C PRO A 33 -65.81 32.54 -115.04
N CYS A 34 -65.38 32.62 -113.78
CA CYS A 34 -64.88 31.48 -113.01
C CYS A 34 -66.00 30.46 -112.74
N ILE A 35 -67.19 30.93 -112.35
CA ILE A 35 -68.37 30.09 -112.15
C ILE A 35 -68.74 29.38 -113.47
N THR A 36 -68.68 30.12 -114.57
CA THR A 36 -69.03 29.62 -115.91
C THR A 36 -68.07 28.52 -116.39
N ILE A 37 -66.76 28.69 -116.16
CA ILE A 37 -65.74 27.68 -116.47
C ILE A 37 -65.89 26.45 -115.56
N ALA A 38 -66.16 26.66 -114.27
CA ALA A 38 -66.40 25.56 -113.33
C ALA A 38 -67.63 24.73 -113.72
N ILE A 39 -68.75 25.37 -114.11
CA ILE A 39 -69.96 24.69 -114.60
C ILE A 39 -69.66 23.90 -115.89
N GLY A 40 -68.95 24.51 -116.85
CA GLY A 40 -68.54 23.82 -118.08
C GLY A 40 -67.64 22.61 -117.82
N TYR A 41 -66.78 22.69 -116.81
CA TYR A 41 -65.90 21.59 -116.39
C TYR A 41 -66.68 20.46 -115.69
N VAL A 42 -67.64 20.80 -114.83
CA VAL A 42 -68.52 19.80 -114.18
C VAL A 42 -69.40 19.09 -115.21
N ALA A 43 -69.91 19.80 -116.23
CA ALA A 43 -70.69 19.21 -117.31
C ALA A 43 -69.89 18.23 -118.19
N LEU A 44 -68.56 18.40 -118.30
CA LEU A 44 -67.66 17.45 -118.98
C LEU A 44 -67.48 16.13 -118.22
N LEU A 45 -67.67 16.15 -116.89
CA LEU A 45 -67.45 15.00 -116.01
C LEU A 45 -68.70 14.10 -115.86
N LEU A 46 -69.90 14.64 -116.06
CA LEU A 46 -71.17 13.96 -115.72
C LEU A 46 -71.72 13.00 -116.79
N SER A 47 -71.36 13.11 -118.08
CA SER A 47 -71.87 12.21 -119.12
C SER A 47 -71.05 12.24 -120.41
N SER A 48 -70.91 11.11 -121.11
CA SER A 48 -70.24 11.05 -122.41
C SER A 48 -71.02 11.81 -123.50
N ASN A 49 -72.35 11.91 -123.37
CA ASN A 49 -73.20 12.63 -124.32
C ASN A 49 -73.16 14.16 -124.16
N THR A 50 -72.68 14.69 -123.02
CA THR A 50 -72.56 16.15 -122.79
C THR A 50 -71.20 16.72 -123.19
N ARG A 51 -70.23 15.86 -123.58
CA ARG A 51 -68.88 16.30 -123.95
C ARG A 51 -68.85 17.19 -125.19
N GLU A 52 -69.61 16.86 -126.23
CA GLU A 52 -69.62 17.69 -127.45
C GLU A 52 -70.17 19.09 -127.20
N PHE A 53 -71.20 19.19 -126.36
CA PHE A 53 -71.77 20.48 -125.97
C PHE A 53 -70.79 21.32 -125.13
N ALA A 54 -70.12 20.69 -124.17
CA ALA A 54 -69.16 21.38 -123.31
C ALA A 54 -67.87 21.77 -124.04
N PHE A 55 -67.39 20.96 -125.00
CA PHE A 55 -66.31 21.37 -125.89
C PHE A 55 -66.71 22.53 -126.80
N GLY A 56 -67.94 22.52 -127.34
CA GLY A 56 -68.49 23.66 -128.08
C GLY A 56 -68.50 24.93 -127.25
N TYR A 57 -68.97 24.84 -126.00
CA TYR A 57 -69.02 25.96 -125.07
C TYR A 57 -67.64 26.52 -124.69
N LEU A 58 -66.67 25.66 -124.34
CA LEU A 58 -65.29 26.07 -124.06
C LEU A 58 -64.61 26.70 -125.28
N ARG A 59 -64.93 26.23 -126.49
CA ARG A 59 -64.42 26.83 -127.73
C ARG A 59 -64.97 28.24 -127.94
N VAL A 60 -66.24 28.46 -127.61
CA VAL A 60 -66.87 29.79 -127.65
C VAL A 60 -66.25 30.71 -126.61
N VAL A 61 -66.07 30.26 -125.36
CA VAL A 61 -65.40 31.05 -124.31
C VAL A 61 -63.96 31.40 -124.70
N TYR A 62 -63.20 30.43 -125.22
CA TYR A 62 -61.85 30.66 -125.73
C TYR A 62 -61.84 31.64 -126.91
N CYS A 63 -62.78 31.51 -127.85
CA CYS A 63 -62.90 32.47 -128.95
C CYS A 63 -63.23 33.86 -128.42
N ILE A 64 -64.15 34.01 -127.45
CA ILE A 64 -64.49 35.30 -126.86
C ILE A 64 -63.29 35.91 -126.13
N THR A 65 -62.57 35.14 -125.30
CA THR A 65 -61.39 35.64 -124.60
C THR A 65 -60.25 35.97 -125.55
N LEU A 66 -60.03 35.19 -126.60
CA LEU A 66 -59.03 35.50 -127.63
C LEU A 66 -59.42 36.73 -128.45
N THR A 67 -60.72 36.94 -128.71
CA THR A 67 -61.22 38.12 -129.43
C THR A 67 -61.10 39.37 -128.57
N ILE A 68 -61.40 39.28 -127.27
CA ILE A 68 -61.17 40.35 -126.29
C ILE A 68 -59.68 40.66 -126.16
N PHE A 69 -58.82 39.64 -126.07
CA PHE A 69 -57.37 39.82 -125.99
C PHE A 69 -56.80 40.44 -127.27
N ARG A 70 -57.30 40.05 -128.45
CA ARG A 70 -56.94 40.67 -129.74
C ARG A 70 -57.45 42.10 -129.87
N LEU A 71 -58.65 42.40 -129.37
CA LEU A 71 -59.16 43.78 -129.32
C LEU A 71 -58.32 44.64 -128.36
N LEU A 72 -57.94 44.11 -127.18
CA LEU A 72 -57.09 44.82 -126.22
C LEU A 72 -55.66 45.04 -126.75
N SER A 73 -55.10 44.07 -127.48
CA SER A 73 -53.78 44.24 -128.12
C SER A 73 -53.78 45.22 -129.30
N ALA A 74 -54.94 45.51 -129.90
CA ALA A 74 -55.07 46.48 -130.99
C ALA A 74 -55.22 47.94 -130.50
N PHE A 75 -55.42 48.14 -129.19
CA PHE A 75 -55.62 49.46 -128.57
C PHE A 75 -54.39 50.01 -127.83
N LEU A 76 -53.24 49.33 -127.90
CA LEU A 76 -52.01 49.76 -127.25
C LEU A 76 -51.00 50.27 -128.30
N PRO A 77 -50.69 51.58 -128.32
CA PRO A 77 -49.67 52.14 -129.21
C PRO A 77 -48.27 51.62 -128.83
N ASP A 78 -47.47 51.27 -129.84
CA ASP A 78 -46.13 50.62 -129.72
C ASP A 78 -45.14 51.37 -128.82
N ASP A 79 -45.31 52.67 -128.60
CA ASP A 79 -44.39 53.48 -127.78
C ASP A 79 -44.46 53.14 -126.27
N ARG A 80 -45.55 52.55 -125.78
CA ARG A 80 -45.70 52.18 -124.35
C ARG A 80 -45.10 50.82 -123.96
N ILE A 81 -44.83 49.95 -124.94
CA ILE A 81 -44.29 48.60 -124.70
C ILE A 81 -42.79 48.67 -124.34
N ASN A 82 -42.06 49.64 -124.90
CA ASN A 82 -40.65 49.84 -124.60
C ASN A 82 -40.40 50.47 -123.21
N GLU A 83 -41.31 51.33 -122.74
CA GLU A 83 -41.25 51.92 -121.41
C GLU A 83 -41.53 50.87 -120.31
N LEU A 84 -42.52 50.00 -120.55
CA LEU A 84 -42.85 48.90 -119.64
C LEU A 84 -41.73 47.85 -119.54
N ASN A 85 -41.05 47.54 -120.64
CA ASN A 85 -39.91 46.60 -120.63
C ASN A 85 -38.71 47.15 -119.83
N ASN A 86 -38.46 48.46 -119.87
CA ASN A 86 -37.42 49.09 -119.07
C ASN A 86 -37.79 49.12 -117.58
N GLU A 87 -39.07 49.35 -117.25
CA GLU A 87 -39.58 49.30 -115.89
C GLU A 87 -39.53 47.89 -115.30
N ILE A 88 -39.89 46.86 -116.08
CA ILE A 88 -39.73 45.45 -115.70
C ILE A 88 -38.27 45.11 -115.45
N ARG A 89 -37.33 45.58 -116.29
CA ARG A 89 -35.90 45.32 -116.08
C ARG A 89 -35.37 45.99 -114.82
N MET A 90 -35.75 47.25 -114.56
CA MET A 90 -35.40 47.92 -113.29
C MET A 90 -36.02 47.24 -112.06
N LEU A 91 -37.26 46.75 -112.16
CA LEU A 91 -37.87 45.97 -111.08
C LEU A 91 -37.12 44.67 -110.86
N ASN A 92 -36.74 43.96 -111.92
CA ASN A 92 -36.04 42.68 -111.82
C ASN A 92 -34.64 42.85 -111.19
N ASP A 93 -33.89 43.87 -111.61
CA ASP A 93 -32.59 44.22 -111.02
C ASP A 93 -32.71 44.66 -109.54
N LYS A 94 -33.86 45.24 -109.16
CA LYS A 94 -34.16 45.60 -107.77
C LYS A 94 -34.52 44.36 -106.95
N TYR A 95 -35.39 43.49 -107.46
CA TYR A 95 -35.75 42.23 -106.80
C TYR A 95 -34.55 41.30 -106.66
N GLU A 96 -33.66 41.23 -107.64
CA GLU A 96 -32.45 40.41 -107.56
C GLU A 96 -31.47 40.94 -106.49
N ARG A 97 -31.36 42.26 -106.35
CA ARG A 97 -30.64 42.91 -105.23
C ARG A 97 -31.31 42.66 -103.88
N ASP A 98 -32.62 42.80 -103.78
CA ASP A 98 -33.35 42.56 -102.54
C ASP A 98 -33.27 41.09 -102.12
N ILE A 99 -33.36 40.15 -103.07
CA ILE A 99 -33.18 38.72 -102.82
C ILE A 99 -31.77 38.42 -102.34
N THR A 100 -30.73 39.00 -102.96
CA THR A 100 -29.33 38.79 -102.54
C THR A 100 -29.05 39.39 -101.16
N ILE A 101 -29.61 40.57 -100.84
CA ILE A 101 -29.52 41.17 -99.51
C ILE A 101 -30.21 40.27 -98.48
N ILE A 102 -31.47 39.89 -98.70
CA ILE A 102 -32.25 39.06 -97.76
C ILE A 102 -31.61 37.69 -97.55
N THR A 103 -31.08 37.06 -98.61
CA THR A 103 -30.35 35.79 -98.51
C THR A 103 -29.04 35.95 -97.74
N SER A 104 -28.29 37.03 -97.97
CA SER A 104 -27.06 37.31 -97.21
C SER A 104 -27.32 37.60 -95.73
N GLU A 105 -28.39 38.35 -95.40
CA GLU A 105 -28.81 38.64 -94.03
C GLU A 105 -29.32 37.38 -93.32
N ARG A 106 -30.09 36.55 -94.03
CA ARG A 106 -30.53 35.25 -93.54
C ARG A 106 -29.33 34.34 -93.27
N ASP A 107 -28.38 34.26 -94.18
CA ASP A 107 -27.20 33.40 -94.02
C ASP A 107 -26.29 33.90 -92.90
N ALA A 108 -26.14 35.21 -92.75
CA ALA A 108 -25.45 35.82 -91.62
C ALA A 108 -26.16 35.51 -90.29
N ALA A 109 -27.48 35.62 -90.24
CA ALA A 109 -28.27 35.31 -89.07
C ALA A 109 -28.22 33.81 -88.70
N ILE A 110 -28.27 32.91 -89.70
CA ILE A 110 -28.12 31.46 -89.50
C ILE A 110 -26.72 31.15 -88.97
N LYS A 111 -25.68 31.78 -89.52
CA LYS A 111 -24.30 31.58 -89.06
C LYS A 111 -24.10 32.09 -87.64
N ALA A 112 -24.66 33.25 -87.30
CA ALA A 112 -24.63 33.78 -85.94
C ALA A 112 -25.37 32.89 -84.95
N ARG A 113 -26.54 32.37 -85.33
CA ARG A 113 -27.31 31.43 -84.50
C ARG A 113 -26.57 30.12 -84.27
N LYS A 114 -26.00 29.52 -85.32
CA LYS A 114 -25.20 28.30 -85.19
C LYS A 114 -24.01 28.50 -84.24
N LYS A 115 -23.30 29.62 -84.38
CA LYS A 115 -22.20 29.95 -83.48
C LYS A 115 -22.67 30.09 -82.02
N ALA A 116 -23.80 30.76 -81.79
CA ALA A 116 -24.36 30.90 -80.44
C ALA A 116 -24.83 29.55 -79.85
N GLU A 117 -25.38 28.65 -80.67
CA GLU A 117 -25.74 27.29 -80.26
C GLU A 117 -24.51 26.46 -79.92
N ASP A 118 -23.45 26.52 -80.74
CA ASP A 118 -22.17 25.83 -80.48
C ASP A 118 -21.51 26.33 -79.18
N ASP A 119 -21.45 27.67 -78.98
CA ASP A 119 -20.90 28.29 -77.76
C ASP A 119 -21.73 27.89 -76.51
N ALA A 120 -23.05 27.75 -76.64
CA ALA A 120 -23.92 27.30 -75.53
C ALA A 120 -23.71 25.81 -75.19
N ILE A 121 -23.52 24.97 -76.20
CA ILE A 121 -23.22 23.54 -76.02
C ILE A 121 -21.86 23.36 -75.33
N GLU A 122 -20.82 24.09 -75.75
CA GLU A 122 -19.49 24.01 -75.14
C GLU A 122 -19.51 24.43 -73.66
N ASN A 123 -20.22 25.51 -73.33
CA ASN A 123 -20.39 25.95 -71.95
C ASN A 123 -21.15 24.93 -71.08
N ALA A 124 -22.20 24.29 -71.62
CA ALA A 124 -22.94 23.24 -70.92
C ALA A 124 -22.08 21.99 -70.68
N LEU A 125 -21.25 21.60 -71.66
CA LEU A 125 -20.29 20.50 -71.54
C LEU A 125 -19.20 20.81 -70.51
N SER A 126 -18.67 22.02 -70.51
CA SER A 126 -17.69 22.48 -69.51
C SER A 126 -18.26 22.47 -68.09
N ASN A 127 -19.49 22.98 -67.90
CA ASN A 127 -20.15 22.98 -66.59
C ASN A 127 -20.47 21.56 -66.08
N THR A 128 -20.89 20.64 -66.95
CA THR A 128 -21.14 19.24 -66.55
C THR A 128 -19.83 18.52 -66.18
N GLN A 129 -18.75 18.76 -66.91
CA GLN A 129 -17.42 18.26 -66.55
C GLN A 129 -16.95 18.83 -65.20
N LEU A 130 -17.10 20.14 -64.97
CA LEU A 130 -16.75 20.76 -63.68
C LEU A 130 -17.61 20.23 -62.53
N SER A 131 -18.92 20.04 -62.73
CA SER A 131 -19.80 19.44 -61.71
C SER A 131 -19.36 18.04 -61.36
N SER A 132 -19.13 17.17 -62.36
CA SER A 132 -18.67 15.80 -62.11
C SER A 132 -17.28 15.74 -61.46
N ALA A 133 -16.39 16.68 -61.81
CA ALA A 133 -15.09 16.81 -61.15
C ALA A 133 -15.23 17.27 -59.69
N ASN A 134 -16.12 18.21 -59.40
CA ASN A 134 -16.43 18.63 -58.03
C ASN A 134 -17.02 17.47 -57.22
N ASP A 135 -17.99 16.74 -57.75
CA ASP A 135 -18.58 15.57 -57.08
C ASP A 135 -17.52 14.50 -56.78
N SER A 136 -16.60 14.27 -57.73
CA SER A 136 -15.47 13.36 -57.55
C SER A 136 -14.50 13.85 -56.46
N LEU A 137 -14.15 15.14 -56.47
CA LEU A 137 -13.28 15.73 -55.45
C LEU A 137 -13.91 15.72 -54.06
N GLN A 138 -15.21 15.99 -53.96
CA GLN A 138 -15.95 15.98 -52.72
C GLN A 138 -16.04 14.56 -52.13
N ASN A 139 -16.31 13.56 -52.98
CA ASN A 139 -16.24 12.15 -52.57
C ASN A 139 -14.84 11.76 -52.08
N ARG A 140 -13.78 12.19 -52.78
CA ARG A 140 -12.39 11.93 -52.36
C ARG A 140 -12.05 12.61 -51.04
N LEU A 141 -12.55 13.83 -50.81
CA LEU A 141 -12.37 14.56 -49.56
C LEU A 141 -13.05 13.81 -48.41
N GLU A 142 -14.32 13.42 -48.55
CA GLU A 142 -15.04 12.65 -47.53
C GLU A 142 -14.34 11.33 -47.19
N VAL A 143 -13.87 10.60 -48.20
CA VAL A 143 -13.12 9.35 -47.99
C VAL A 143 -11.80 9.61 -47.24
N SER A 144 -11.11 10.69 -47.59
CA SER A 144 -9.88 11.11 -46.92
C SER A 144 -10.13 11.50 -45.46
N GLU A 145 -11.17 12.29 -45.18
CA GLU A 145 -11.56 12.70 -43.82
C GLU A 145 -11.91 11.50 -42.94
N ARG A 146 -12.70 10.55 -43.47
CA ARG A 146 -12.99 9.30 -42.76
C ARG A 146 -11.72 8.50 -42.45
N ARG A 147 -10.75 8.48 -43.37
CA ARG A 147 -9.46 7.79 -43.17
C ARG A 147 -8.60 8.48 -42.12
N VAL A 148 -8.58 9.81 -42.09
CA VAL A 148 -7.88 10.59 -41.04
C VAL A 148 -8.50 10.30 -39.67
N GLN A 149 -9.82 10.34 -39.54
CA GLN A 149 -10.51 10.01 -38.29
C GLN A 149 -10.22 8.57 -37.82
N GLN A 150 -10.13 7.61 -38.73
CA GLN A 150 -9.74 6.24 -38.39
C GLN A 150 -8.29 6.16 -37.88
N LEU A 151 -7.36 6.89 -38.52
CA LEU A 151 -5.97 6.94 -38.08
C LEU A 151 -5.83 7.60 -36.71
N GLU A 152 -6.55 8.69 -36.44
CA GLU A 152 -6.58 9.35 -35.13
C GLU A 152 -7.05 8.38 -34.03
N ARG A 153 -8.17 7.68 -34.27
CA ARG A 153 -8.66 6.64 -33.34
C ARG A 153 -7.64 5.53 -33.10
N LEU A 154 -6.95 5.06 -34.14
CA LEU A 154 -5.89 4.05 -34.00
C LEU A 154 -4.70 4.56 -33.19
N THR A 155 -4.31 5.84 -33.38
CA THR A 155 -3.25 6.44 -32.58
C THR A 155 -3.62 6.57 -31.10
N ASP A 156 -4.87 6.92 -30.80
CA ASP A 156 -5.37 6.97 -29.43
C ASP A 156 -5.42 5.58 -28.79
N VAL A 157 -5.92 4.56 -29.51
CA VAL A 157 -5.88 3.16 -29.04
C VAL A 157 -4.45 2.72 -28.75
N LYS A 158 -3.50 3.05 -29.62
CA LYS A 158 -2.07 2.74 -29.41
C LYS A 158 -1.51 3.45 -28.17
N ARG A 159 -1.88 4.71 -27.95
CA ARG A 159 -1.50 5.48 -26.74
C ARG A 159 -2.09 4.83 -25.49
N HIS A 160 -3.38 4.47 -25.50
CA HIS A 160 -4.04 3.80 -24.38
C HIS A 160 -3.40 2.45 -24.07
N TYR A 161 -3.09 1.65 -25.09
CA TYR A 161 -2.39 0.37 -24.90
C TYR A 161 -1.03 0.54 -24.23
N HIS A 162 -0.25 1.55 -24.63
CA HIS A 162 1.05 1.83 -24.01
C HIS A 162 0.91 2.27 -22.54
N ASN A 163 -0.11 3.09 -22.24
CA ASN A 163 -0.41 3.51 -20.87
C ASN A 163 -0.84 2.32 -20.00
N ILE A 164 -1.70 1.44 -20.52
CA ILE A 164 -2.14 0.22 -19.82
C ILE A 164 -0.92 -0.65 -19.50
N LYS A 165 -0.05 -0.92 -20.48
CA LYS A 165 1.16 -1.73 -20.27
C LYS A 165 2.10 -1.12 -19.23
N THR A 166 2.24 0.20 -19.22
CA THR A 166 3.04 0.91 -18.21
C THR A 166 2.43 0.79 -16.82
N LEU A 167 1.11 0.94 -16.70
CA LEU A 167 0.38 0.77 -15.43
C LEU A 167 0.44 -0.68 -14.93
N GLU A 168 0.31 -1.67 -15.80
CA GLU A 168 0.47 -3.09 -15.44
C GLU A 168 1.87 -3.39 -14.85
N ALA A 169 2.92 -2.82 -15.45
CA ALA A 169 4.28 -2.95 -14.93
C ALA A 169 4.43 -2.31 -13.54
N GLN A 170 3.83 -1.12 -13.34
CA GLN A 170 3.83 -0.44 -12.04
C GLN A 170 3.06 -1.23 -10.98
N VAL A 171 1.90 -1.81 -11.33
CA VAL A 171 1.13 -2.67 -10.40
C VAL A 171 1.95 -3.89 -9.99
N LEU A 172 2.61 -4.55 -10.95
CA LEU A 172 3.44 -5.72 -10.66
C LEU A 172 4.64 -5.38 -9.76
N GLU A 173 5.25 -4.21 -9.94
CA GLU A 173 6.32 -3.72 -9.06
C GLU A 173 5.79 -3.43 -7.63
N LYS A 174 4.62 -2.80 -7.52
CA LYS A 174 3.98 -2.52 -6.22
C LYS A 174 3.58 -3.81 -5.49
N ASP A 175 3.09 -4.81 -6.21
CA ASP A 175 2.76 -6.13 -5.64
C ASP A 175 4.01 -6.85 -5.11
N LYS A 176 5.15 -6.72 -5.80
CA LYS A 176 6.43 -7.26 -5.34
C LYS A 176 6.88 -6.57 -4.05
N LEU A 177 6.82 -5.24 -4.00
CA LEU A 177 7.15 -4.47 -2.79
C LEU A 177 6.22 -4.79 -1.62
N ALA A 178 4.93 -4.97 -1.88
CA ALA A 178 3.96 -5.38 -0.85
C ALA A 178 4.32 -6.74 -0.23
N LYS A 179 4.69 -7.73 -1.06
CA LYS A 179 5.15 -9.05 -0.58
C LYS A 179 6.44 -8.97 0.22
N GLU A 180 7.40 -8.14 -0.20
CA GLU A 180 8.65 -7.91 0.55
C GLU A 180 8.40 -7.25 1.92
N LEU A 181 7.46 -6.30 1.98
CA LEU A 181 7.01 -5.68 3.23
C LEU A 181 6.31 -6.67 4.16
N GLU A 182 5.41 -7.52 3.64
CA GLU A 182 4.76 -8.57 4.43
C GLU A 182 5.76 -9.57 5.02
N GLN A 183 6.78 -9.97 4.24
CA GLN A 183 7.87 -10.81 4.73
C GLN A 183 8.66 -10.10 5.85
N THR A 184 8.91 -8.80 5.70
CA THR A 184 9.61 -8.01 6.73
C THR A 184 8.79 -7.91 8.01
N ILE A 185 7.48 -7.65 7.91
CA ILE A 185 6.56 -7.57 9.05
C ILE A 185 6.50 -8.91 9.79
N THR A 186 6.37 -10.02 9.06
CA THR A 186 6.34 -11.36 9.68
C THR A 186 7.65 -11.69 10.40
N GLN A 187 8.81 -11.35 9.81
CA GLN A 187 10.11 -11.49 10.47
C GLN A 187 10.24 -10.61 11.73
N GLN A 188 9.80 -9.35 11.67
CA GLN A 188 9.84 -8.45 12.83
C GLN A 188 8.91 -8.92 13.96
N ASN A 189 7.71 -9.40 13.63
CA ASN A 189 6.78 -9.96 14.61
C ASN A 189 7.35 -11.21 15.29
N ALA A 190 8.06 -12.07 14.55
CA ALA A 190 8.76 -13.20 15.12
C ALA A 190 9.86 -12.76 16.11
N LYS A 191 10.66 -11.74 15.76
CA LYS A 191 11.69 -11.16 16.65
C LYS A 191 11.08 -10.50 17.89
N LEU A 192 9.96 -9.80 17.74
CA LEU A 192 9.26 -9.17 18.87
C LEU A 192 8.74 -10.24 19.84
N LYS A 193 8.20 -11.34 19.32
CA LYS A 193 7.75 -12.47 20.13
C LYS A 193 8.90 -13.10 20.92
N THR A 194 10.08 -13.31 20.30
CA THR A 194 11.24 -13.84 21.02
C THR A 194 11.76 -12.87 22.08
N GLN A 195 11.83 -11.57 21.78
CA GLN A 195 12.19 -10.54 22.76
C GLN A 195 11.20 -10.49 23.93
N GLN A 196 9.89 -10.60 23.66
CA GLN A 196 8.88 -10.63 24.70
C GLN A 196 9.04 -11.86 25.61
N THR A 197 9.34 -13.04 25.05
CA THR A 197 9.64 -14.23 25.86
C THR A 197 10.90 -14.06 26.70
N ASP A 198 11.95 -13.41 26.18
CA ASP A 198 13.18 -13.14 26.93
C ASP A 198 12.91 -12.18 28.11
N VAL A 199 12.15 -11.11 27.88
CA VAL A 199 11.73 -10.16 28.94
C VAL A 199 10.93 -10.86 30.03
N ILE A 200 9.96 -11.71 29.67
CA ILE A 200 9.19 -12.49 30.65
C ILE A 200 10.13 -13.38 31.47
N SER A 201 11.05 -14.09 30.82
CA SER A 201 12.01 -14.97 31.52
C SER A 201 12.91 -14.19 32.48
N LYS A 202 13.39 -13.01 32.08
CA LYS A 202 14.20 -12.11 32.91
C LYS A 202 13.39 -11.58 34.10
N ASN A 203 12.12 -11.26 33.91
CA ASN A 203 11.26 -10.79 35.00
C ASN A 203 11.03 -11.90 36.05
N VAL A 204 10.80 -13.14 35.61
CA VAL A 204 10.70 -14.31 36.50
C VAL A 204 12.00 -14.48 37.31
N ARG A 205 13.17 -14.38 36.67
CA ARG A 205 14.47 -14.43 37.38
C ARG A 205 14.62 -13.29 38.39
N HIS A 206 14.20 -12.07 38.05
CA HIS A 206 14.24 -10.94 38.98
C HIS A 206 13.34 -11.18 40.21
N GLN A 207 12.14 -11.76 40.02
CA GLN A 207 11.26 -12.13 41.12
C GLN A 207 11.88 -13.20 42.02
N GLN A 208 12.53 -14.22 41.44
CA GLN A 208 13.26 -15.24 42.21
C GLN A 208 14.42 -14.64 43.01
N ILE A 209 15.22 -13.76 42.39
CA ILE A 209 16.30 -13.03 43.08
C ILE A 209 15.74 -12.21 44.24
N ALA A 210 14.63 -11.49 44.04
CA ALA A 210 14.00 -10.70 45.10
C ALA A 210 13.53 -11.57 46.28
N GLN A 211 13.02 -12.77 46.02
CA GLN A 211 12.66 -13.74 47.07
C GLN A 211 13.89 -14.25 47.83
N LEU A 212 14.97 -14.60 47.12
CA LEU A 212 16.23 -15.01 47.73
C LEU A 212 16.82 -13.91 48.63
N VAL A 213 16.81 -12.66 48.16
CA VAL A 213 17.28 -11.51 48.96
C VAL A 213 16.44 -11.33 50.23
N LYS A 214 15.12 -11.50 50.16
CA LYS A 214 14.27 -11.48 51.36
C LYS A 214 14.61 -12.61 52.32
N GLY A 215 14.84 -13.83 51.81
CA GLY A 215 15.27 -14.98 52.61
C GLY A 215 16.61 -14.73 53.31
N LEU A 216 17.60 -14.21 52.59
CA LEU A 216 18.92 -13.87 53.14
C LEU A 216 18.83 -12.79 54.21
N LYS A 217 18.03 -11.73 54.01
CA LYS A 217 17.81 -10.70 55.04
C LYS A 217 17.17 -11.26 56.30
N HIS A 218 16.25 -12.22 56.16
CA HIS A 218 15.65 -12.88 57.31
C HIS A 218 16.67 -13.74 58.07
N GLN A 219 17.49 -14.50 57.35
CA GLN A 219 18.59 -15.28 57.94
C GLN A 219 19.62 -14.37 58.64
N GLU A 220 19.98 -13.23 58.04
CA GLU A 220 20.85 -12.24 58.64
C GLU A 220 20.28 -11.72 59.97
N SER A 221 18.97 -11.43 60.01
CA SER A 221 18.30 -11.02 61.25
C SER A 221 18.36 -12.10 62.32
N ILE A 222 18.14 -13.37 61.96
CA ILE A 222 18.24 -14.50 62.90
C ILE A 222 19.65 -14.65 63.44
N LEU A 223 20.66 -14.61 62.55
CA LEU A 223 22.06 -14.70 62.95
C LEU A 223 22.45 -13.55 63.88
N LYS A 224 21.99 -12.34 63.60
CA LYS A 224 22.25 -11.17 64.45
C LYS A 224 21.65 -11.33 65.85
N THR A 225 20.44 -11.88 65.96
CA THR A 225 19.85 -12.20 67.28
C THR A 225 20.64 -13.30 67.99
N SER A 226 20.99 -14.39 67.30
CA SER A 226 21.76 -15.49 67.90
C SER A 226 23.15 -15.06 68.37
N ILE A 227 23.85 -14.20 67.60
CA ILE A 227 25.14 -13.63 68.00
C ILE A 227 25.00 -12.79 69.27
N LYS A 228 23.92 -12.00 69.37
CA LYS A 228 23.64 -11.20 70.56
C LYS A 228 23.41 -12.09 71.78
N ASP A 229 22.61 -13.15 71.65
CA ASP A 229 22.31 -14.07 72.73
C ASP A 229 23.55 -14.85 73.19
N LEU A 230 24.36 -15.35 72.24
CA LEU A 230 25.64 -16.01 72.55
C LEU A 230 26.63 -15.06 73.22
N SER A 231 26.70 -13.79 72.79
CA SER A 231 27.55 -12.79 73.42
C SER A 231 27.13 -12.53 74.88
N GLN A 232 25.83 -12.47 75.16
CA GLN A 232 25.31 -12.35 76.53
C GLN A 232 25.63 -13.59 77.38
N GLN A 233 25.48 -14.79 76.81
CA GLN A 233 25.85 -16.04 77.50
C GLN A 233 27.35 -16.10 77.83
N LEU A 234 28.21 -15.67 76.90
CA LEU A 234 29.66 -15.62 77.10
C LEU A 234 30.03 -14.63 78.20
N GLN A 235 29.46 -13.42 78.20
CA GLN A 235 29.68 -12.44 79.28
C GLN A 235 29.24 -12.99 80.63
N HIS A 236 28.07 -13.65 80.69
CA HIS A 236 27.61 -14.26 81.93
C HIS A 236 28.57 -15.36 82.41
N ALA A 237 29.00 -16.26 81.52
CA ALA A 237 29.96 -17.31 81.86
C ALA A 237 31.32 -16.77 82.32
N GLN A 238 31.82 -15.70 81.69
CA GLN A 238 33.04 -14.99 82.12
C GLN A 238 32.90 -14.43 83.53
N THR A 239 31.81 -13.71 83.83
CA THR A 239 31.59 -13.17 85.19
C THR A 239 31.49 -14.25 86.27
N VAL A 240 30.94 -15.42 85.93
CA VAL A 240 30.87 -16.57 86.85
C VAL A 240 32.25 -17.20 87.05
N SER A 241 33.05 -17.33 85.99
CA SER A 241 34.42 -17.84 86.06
C SER A 241 35.32 -16.93 86.88
N ASP A 242 35.26 -15.62 86.64
CA ASP A 242 36.09 -14.61 87.32
C ASP A 242 35.82 -14.58 88.83
N LYS A 243 34.55 -14.73 89.26
CA LYS A 243 34.22 -14.89 90.68
C LYS A 243 34.85 -16.15 91.27
N LYS A 244 34.76 -17.27 90.56
CA LYS A 244 35.28 -18.57 91.03
C LYS A 244 36.81 -18.57 91.15
N THR A 245 37.55 -17.91 90.25
CA THR A 245 39.00 -17.76 90.36
C THR A 245 39.39 -16.86 91.52
N THR A 246 38.67 -15.76 91.74
CA THR A 246 38.95 -14.83 92.87
C THR A 246 38.76 -15.52 94.22
N ASP A 247 37.67 -16.28 94.38
CA ASP A 247 37.38 -17.03 95.61
C ASP A 247 38.44 -18.11 95.90
N ASN A 248 38.95 -18.78 94.86
CA ASN A 248 40.01 -19.78 95.01
C ASN A 248 41.36 -19.15 95.41
N ILE A 249 41.73 -17.99 94.83
CA ILE A 249 42.97 -17.28 95.18
C ILE A 249 42.95 -16.83 96.66
N LEU A 250 41.81 -16.30 97.12
CA LEU A 250 41.64 -15.92 98.53
C LEU A 250 41.77 -17.13 99.45
N LEU A 251 41.15 -18.25 99.08
CA LEU A 251 41.22 -19.49 99.87
C LEU A 251 42.65 -20.05 99.94
N ASP A 252 43.39 -20.03 98.83
CA ASP A 252 44.80 -20.46 98.80
C ASP A 252 45.70 -19.54 99.62
N THR A 253 45.45 -18.23 99.62
CA THR A 253 46.20 -17.26 100.43
C THR A 253 45.95 -17.47 101.92
N ILE A 254 44.69 -17.69 102.32
CA ILE A 254 44.31 -18.00 103.71
C ILE A 254 44.93 -19.33 104.16
N LYS A 255 44.89 -20.34 103.29
CA LYS A 255 45.53 -21.64 103.53
C LYS A 255 47.02 -21.47 103.81
N GLU A 256 47.73 -20.78 102.92
CA GLU A 256 49.17 -20.56 103.04
C GLU A 256 49.51 -19.80 104.33
N ALA A 257 48.79 -18.73 104.64
CA ALA A 257 48.99 -17.96 105.87
C ALA A 257 48.80 -18.81 107.14
N ILE A 258 47.79 -19.68 107.17
CA ILE A 258 47.53 -20.56 108.31
C ILE A 258 48.65 -21.60 108.48
N HIS A 259 49.15 -22.19 107.39
CA HIS A 259 50.24 -23.15 107.47
C HIS A 259 51.56 -22.49 107.90
N GLN A 260 51.89 -21.32 107.36
CA GLN A 260 53.08 -20.55 107.75
C GLN A 260 53.06 -20.14 109.24
N LEU A 261 51.91 -19.66 109.72
CA LEU A 261 51.75 -19.32 111.14
C LEU A 261 51.84 -20.56 112.04
N ALA A 262 51.32 -21.69 111.59
CA ALA A 262 51.39 -22.93 112.35
C ALA A 262 52.82 -23.49 112.41
N GLU A 263 53.64 -23.34 111.36
CA GLU A 263 55.03 -23.79 111.39
C GLU A 263 55.89 -23.01 112.40
N THR A 264 55.48 -21.81 112.79
CA THR A 264 56.18 -20.98 113.77
C THR A 264 55.71 -21.30 115.20
N PRO A 265 56.58 -21.78 116.10
CA PRO A 265 56.19 -22.10 117.48
C PRO A 265 55.86 -20.84 118.29
N GLY A 266 55.13 -21.00 119.40
CA GLY A 266 54.76 -19.90 120.29
C GLY A 266 53.40 -19.27 119.95
N ASP A 267 53.32 -17.94 120.08
CA ASP A 267 52.09 -17.18 119.87
C ASP A 267 51.56 -17.26 118.43
N ALA A 268 52.45 -17.47 117.45
CA ALA A 268 52.09 -17.65 116.04
C ALA A 268 51.26 -18.91 115.81
N MET A 269 51.64 -20.05 116.42
CA MET A 269 50.85 -21.28 116.40
C MET A 269 49.49 -21.09 117.08
N THR A 270 49.43 -20.39 118.22
CA THR A 270 48.17 -20.07 118.89
C THR A 270 47.24 -19.27 117.96
N THR A 271 47.81 -18.32 117.22
CA THR A 271 47.09 -17.52 116.23
C THR A 271 46.61 -18.37 115.05
N ALA A 272 47.45 -19.26 114.52
CA ALA A 272 47.09 -20.18 113.44
C ALA A 272 45.92 -21.09 113.83
N VAL A 273 45.97 -21.67 115.03
CA VAL A 273 44.92 -22.52 115.58
C VAL A 273 43.65 -21.73 115.85
N GLY A 274 43.76 -20.52 116.42
CA GLY A 274 42.62 -19.62 116.64
C GLY A 274 41.95 -19.21 115.33
N LEU A 275 42.73 -18.91 114.30
CA LEU A 275 42.24 -18.56 112.97
C LEU A 275 41.53 -19.76 112.32
N ALA A 276 42.13 -20.94 112.33
CA ALA A 276 41.51 -22.16 111.82
C ALA A 276 40.25 -22.55 112.61
N HIS A 277 40.22 -22.36 113.94
CA HIS A 277 39.02 -22.55 114.75
C HIS A 277 37.89 -21.61 114.32
N THR A 278 38.21 -20.33 114.14
CA THR A 278 37.25 -19.30 113.73
C THR A 278 36.73 -19.54 112.31
N LEU A 279 37.59 -19.99 111.39
CA LEU A 279 37.17 -20.35 110.04
C LEU A 279 36.22 -21.55 110.04
N ARG A 280 36.49 -22.58 110.85
CA ARG A 280 35.63 -23.76 110.96
C ARG A 280 34.28 -23.46 111.60
N HIS A 281 34.26 -22.78 112.74
CA HIS A 281 33.04 -22.61 113.54
C HIS A 281 32.32 -21.28 113.29
N GLY A 282 33.06 -20.21 112.99
CA GLY A 282 32.49 -18.89 112.70
C GLY A 282 32.05 -18.72 111.25
N TYR A 283 32.83 -19.25 110.30
CA TYR A 283 32.59 -19.06 108.86
C TYR A 283 32.20 -20.35 108.12
N ASN A 284 32.03 -21.47 108.83
CA ASN A 284 31.66 -22.78 108.28
C ASN A 284 32.56 -23.24 107.11
N VAL A 285 33.84 -22.87 107.15
CA VAL A 285 34.83 -23.28 106.15
C VAL A 285 35.29 -24.70 106.48
N ASP A 286 35.21 -25.58 105.49
CA ASP A 286 35.76 -26.94 105.60
C ASP A 286 37.29 -26.90 105.69
N LEU A 287 37.83 -27.25 106.85
CA LEU A 287 39.28 -27.33 107.09
C LEU A 287 39.98 -28.31 106.14
N GLY A 288 39.25 -29.31 105.61
CA GLY A 288 39.76 -30.22 104.58
C GLY A 288 40.17 -29.47 103.30
N ARG A 289 39.46 -28.39 102.94
CA ARG A 289 39.83 -27.54 101.78
C ARG A 289 41.10 -26.73 102.02
N LEU A 290 41.40 -26.42 103.29
CA LEU A 290 42.66 -25.80 103.70
C LEU A 290 43.79 -26.82 103.87
N GLY A 291 43.54 -28.12 103.62
CA GLY A 291 44.53 -29.19 103.81
C GLY A 291 44.84 -29.49 105.28
N ILE A 292 43.96 -29.10 106.20
CA ILE A 292 44.10 -29.33 107.63
C ILE A 292 43.15 -30.47 108.01
N ASP A 293 43.73 -31.60 108.43
CA ASP A 293 42.95 -32.73 108.93
C ASP A 293 42.27 -32.36 110.27
N ALA A 294 40.96 -32.56 110.35
CA ALA A 294 40.17 -32.17 111.52
C ALA A 294 40.68 -32.82 112.82
N ARG A 295 41.14 -34.08 112.79
CA ARG A 295 41.67 -34.76 113.99
C ARG A 295 43.01 -34.17 114.40
N ARG A 296 43.86 -33.83 113.43
CA ARG A 296 45.15 -33.16 113.70
C ARG A 296 44.94 -31.77 114.27
N PHE A 297 43.97 -31.02 113.73
CA PHE A 297 43.60 -29.72 114.26
C PHE A 297 43.19 -29.79 115.73
N GLU A 298 42.31 -30.74 116.11
CA GLU A 298 41.91 -30.91 117.52
C GLU A 298 43.12 -31.20 118.42
N ALA A 299 44.02 -32.09 117.99
CA ALA A 299 45.22 -32.42 118.76
C ALA A 299 46.17 -31.22 118.95
N VAL A 300 46.38 -30.42 117.91
CA VAL A 300 47.20 -29.20 118.00
C VAL A 300 46.49 -28.12 118.83
N ARG A 301 45.16 -28.02 118.74
CA ARG A 301 44.38 -27.10 119.59
C ARG A 301 44.51 -27.45 121.06
N ASP A 302 44.35 -28.72 121.42
CA ASP A 302 44.45 -29.17 122.80
C ASP A 302 45.87 -28.95 123.34
N TYR A 303 46.91 -29.12 122.50
CA TYR A 303 48.29 -28.74 122.84
C TYR A 303 48.45 -27.23 123.11
N VAL A 304 47.89 -26.37 122.26
CA VAL A 304 47.92 -24.91 122.45
C VAL A 304 47.19 -24.51 123.73
N LEU A 305 45.99 -25.07 123.97
CA LEU A 305 45.19 -24.81 125.17
C LEU A 305 45.87 -25.30 126.46
N ALA A 306 46.67 -26.36 126.38
CA ALA A 306 47.48 -26.85 127.49
C ALA A 306 48.68 -25.93 127.85
N GLY A 307 48.86 -24.82 127.13
CA GLY A 307 49.83 -23.78 127.44
C GLY A 307 51.24 -24.03 126.86
N GLN A 308 51.34 -24.82 125.78
CA GLN A 308 52.58 -25.03 125.00
C GLN A 308 53.82 -25.37 125.84
N LYS A 309 53.66 -26.16 126.91
CA LYS A 309 54.76 -26.50 127.81
C LYS A 309 55.76 -27.40 127.09
N ARG A 310 57.05 -27.02 127.11
CA ARG A 310 58.17 -27.74 126.44
C ARG A 310 58.41 -29.18 126.92
N ASN A 311 57.63 -29.68 127.88
CA ASN A 311 57.78 -31.00 128.48
C ASN A 311 56.81 -32.06 127.88
N CYS A 312 56.16 -31.77 126.75
CA CYS A 312 55.35 -32.75 126.03
C CYS A 312 56.25 -33.68 125.20
N ALA A 313 55.98 -35.00 125.27
CA ALA A 313 56.72 -36.01 124.52
C ALA A 313 56.58 -35.88 122.99
N VAL A 314 55.54 -35.18 122.53
CA VAL A 314 55.28 -34.87 121.12
C VAL A 314 55.08 -33.37 120.99
N LEU A 315 55.87 -32.73 120.13
CA LEU A 315 55.74 -31.32 119.81
C LEU A 315 55.15 -31.20 118.40
N PRO A 316 54.13 -30.36 118.18
CA PRO A 316 53.65 -30.09 116.84
C PRO A 316 54.68 -29.26 116.06
N SER A 317 54.88 -29.63 114.80
CA SER A 317 55.62 -28.90 113.76
C SER A 317 54.57 -28.50 112.72
N GLY A 318 53.93 -27.34 112.92
CA GLY A 318 52.69 -27.00 112.22
C GLY A 318 51.49 -27.85 112.63
N PHE A 319 50.57 -28.08 111.69
CA PHE A 319 49.49 -29.08 111.84
C PHE A 319 49.96 -30.53 111.64
N ARG A 320 51.28 -30.77 111.70
CA ARG A 320 51.91 -32.09 111.68
C ARG A 320 52.55 -32.36 113.05
N LEU A 321 52.49 -33.59 113.53
CA LEU A 321 53.12 -34.00 114.78
C LEU A 321 54.47 -34.65 114.45
N GLU A 322 55.57 -34.07 114.91
CA GLU A 322 56.90 -34.67 114.82
C GLU A 322 57.23 -35.38 116.13
N GLY A 323 57.38 -36.70 116.08
CA GLY A 323 57.81 -37.49 117.24
C GLY A 323 59.29 -37.26 117.52
N ARG A 324 59.65 -36.81 118.72
CA ARG A 324 61.04 -36.82 119.19
C ARG A 324 61.29 -38.06 120.05
N TYR A 325 62.36 -38.78 119.75
CA TYR A 325 62.84 -39.91 120.56
C TYR A 325 63.48 -39.38 121.85
N PHE A 326 62.90 -39.71 123.01
CA PHE A 326 63.56 -39.56 124.30
C PHE A 326 64.03 -40.94 124.77
N PRO A 327 65.34 -41.14 125.06
CA PRO A 327 65.82 -42.39 125.66
C PRO A 327 65.51 -42.36 127.16
N LEU A 328 64.33 -42.82 127.54
CA LEU A 328 64.00 -43.12 128.93
C LEU A 328 63.90 -44.64 129.10
N SER A 329 64.88 -45.17 129.85
CA SER A 329 64.88 -46.43 130.59
C SER A 329 63.65 -47.33 130.40
N GLY A 330 63.79 -48.34 129.53
CA GLY A 330 63.06 -49.61 129.63
C GLY A 330 61.59 -49.66 129.23
N LEU A 331 60.99 -48.56 128.74
CA LEU A 331 59.65 -48.58 128.14
C LEU A 331 59.74 -48.39 126.63
N GLN A 332 59.68 -49.50 125.90
CA GLN A 332 59.52 -49.50 124.44
C GLN A 332 58.08 -49.07 124.12
N VAL A 333 57.87 -47.78 123.84
CA VAL A 333 56.68 -47.35 123.09
C VAL A 333 56.85 -47.86 121.68
N VAL A 334 56.28 -49.04 121.41
CA VAL A 334 56.14 -49.58 120.05
C VAL A 334 55.19 -48.65 119.31
N GLY A 335 55.71 -48.05 118.24
CA GLY A 335 55.07 -46.97 117.52
C GLY A 335 53.65 -47.32 117.03
N SER A 336 52.73 -46.40 117.25
CA SER A 336 51.58 -46.26 116.37
C SER A 336 52.05 -45.60 115.07
N SER A 337 52.60 -46.40 114.16
CA SER A 337 52.60 -46.02 112.75
C SER A 337 51.15 -46.12 112.27
N ILE A 338 50.53 -44.96 112.02
CA ILE A 338 49.29 -44.93 111.25
C ILE A 338 49.73 -45.14 109.80
N THR A 339 49.54 -46.36 109.31
CA THR A 339 49.52 -46.62 107.87
C THR A 339 48.52 -45.65 107.24
N GLU A 340 49.00 -44.86 106.28
CA GLU A 340 48.16 -44.08 105.39
C GLU A 340 47.20 -45.06 104.69
N GLY A 341 46.01 -45.21 105.26
CA GLY A 341 44.87 -45.83 104.60
C GLY A 341 44.34 -44.92 103.50
N ARG A 342 45.18 -44.53 102.54
CA ARG A 342 44.70 -44.14 101.21
C ARG A 342 44.25 -45.44 100.56
N HIS A 343 42.98 -45.78 100.76
CA HIS A 343 42.26 -46.56 99.77
C HIS A 343 42.31 -45.75 98.47
N VAL A 344 43.32 -46.03 97.66
CA VAL A 344 43.30 -45.70 96.24
C VAL A 344 42.22 -46.60 95.66
N ALA A 345 41.02 -46.04 95.53
CA ALA A 345 40.02 -46.63 94.67
C ALA A 345 40.61 -46.69 93.25
N PRO A 346 40.60 -47.84 92.58
CA PRO A 346 41.05 -47.91 91.19
C PRO A 346 40.15 -47.00 90.33
N PRO A 347 40.70 -46.27 89.34
CA PRO A 347 39.90 -45.44 88.45
C PRO A 347 38.85 -46.29 87.75
N ALA A 348 37.60 -45.84 87.82
CA ALA A 348 36.50 -46.44 87.08
C ALA A 348 36.85 -46.46 85.58
N LYS A 349 36.68 -47.64 84.98
CA LYS A 349 36.80 -47.87 83.53
C LYS A 349 35.94 -46.85 82.79
N SER A 350 36.59 -46.01 81.98
CA SER A 350 35.95 -45.25 80.90
C SER A 350 35.40 -46.24 79.87
N GLY A 351 34.08 -46.41 79.85
CA GLY A 351 33.33 -46.96 78.71
C GLY A 351 33.16 -45.92 77.60
N PRO A 352 32.82 -46.34 76.37
CA PRO A 352 33.52 -45.92 75.17
C PRO A 352 33.09 -44.55 74.62
N ALA A 353 34.04 -43.93 73.92
CA ALA A 353 33.84 -42.79 73.06
C ALA A 353 32.70 -43.04 72.06
N ALA A 354 31.83 -42.04 71.92
CA ALA A 354 30.84 -41.98 70.85
C ALA A 354 31.57 -41.97 69.48
N PRO A 355 31.02 -42.64 68.46
CA PRO A 355 31.64 -42.71 67.15
C PRO A 355 31.60 -41.36 66.44
N THR A 356 32.77 -40.90 66.00
CA THR A 356 32.95 -39.81 65.06
C THR A 356 32.37 -40.25 63.70
N PHE A 357 31.27 -39.63 63.27
CA PHE A 357 30.80 -39.75 61.88
C PHE A 357 31.63 -38.80 61.01
N GLU A 358 32.57 -39.35 60.24
CA GLU A 358 33.14 -38.66 59.09
C GLU A 358 32.16 -38.74 57.92
N PHE A 359 31.63 -37.59 57.50
CA PHE A 359 30.99 -37.44 56.20
C PHE A 359 32.06 -37.04 55.18
N THR A 360 32.46 -38.00 54.34
CA THR A 360 33.21 -37.74 53.11
C THR A 360 32.23 -37.18 52.07
N PHE A 361 32.43 -35.93 51.64
CA PHE A 361 31.83 -35.44 50.39
C PHE A 361 32.73 -35.88 49.23
N ALA A 362 32.19 -36.75 48.37
CA ALA A 362 32.74 -36.98 47.04
C ALA A 362 32.38 -35.78 46.13
N ALA A 363 33.36 -35.29 45.38
CA ALA A 363 33.20 -34.31 44.30
C ALA A 363 32.73 -35.00 43.01
#